data_AF-E4UBP9-F1
#
_entry.id   AF-E4UBP9-F1
#
_cell.length_a   1.000
_cell.length_b   1.000
_cell.length_c   1.000
_cell.angle_alpha   90.00
_cell.angle_beta   90.00
_cell.angle_gamma   90.00
#
_symmetry.space_group_name_H-M   'P 1'
#
loop_
_entity.id
_entity.type
_entity.pdbx_description
1 polymer ?
#
loop_
_entity_poly.entity_id
_entity_poly.type
_entity_poly.pdbx_seq_one_letter_code
_entity_poly.pdbx_strand_id
1 'polypeptide(L)' 'MPQLLIDLIKKFEGLRLSAYRCPASIWTIGYGHTGNDVFEDLGITEQQADDLLK' A
#
# COMPACT_ATOMS: atom_id res chain seq x y z
N MET A 1 -11.70 10.25 -4.68
CA MET A 1 -12.81 9.34 -4.30
C MET A 1 -13.50 9.85 -3.03
N PRO A 2 -14.77 9.51 -2.76
CA PRO A 2 -15.39 9.83 -1.47
C PRO A 2 -14.65 9.13 -0.32
N GLN A 3 -14.46 9.84 0.80
CA GLN A 3 -13.66 9.37 1.94
C GLN A 3 -14.11 8.00 2.47
N LEU A 4 -15.44 7.77 2.49
CA LEU A 4 -16.05 6.50 2.84
C LEU A 4 -15.52 5.30 2.04
N LEU A 5 -15.23 5.48 0.75
CA LEU A 5 -14.72 4.40 -0.09
C LEU A 5 -13.26 4.09 0.25
N ILE A 6 -12.47 5.13 0.54
CA ILE A 6 -11.06 5.00 0.96
C ILE A 6 -11.00 4.25 2.30
N ASP A 7 -11.82 4.63 3.28
CA ASP A 7 -11.87 3.95 4.59
C ASP A 7 -12.28 2.48 4.46
N LEU A 8 -13.18 2.18 3.51
CA LEU A 8 -13.57 0.81 3.22
C LEU A 8 -12.37 0.01 2.67
N ILE A 9 -11.65 0.55 1.69
CA ILE A 9 -10.46 -0.09 1.11
C ILE A 9 -9.39 -0.31 2.18
N LYS A 10 -9.09 0.70 2.98
CA LYS A 10 -8.11 0.59 4.09
C LYS A 10 -8.46 -0.54 5.06
N LYS A 11 -9.76 -0.72 5.35
CA LYS A 11 -10.25 -1.76 6.24
C LYS A 11 -10.15 -3.16 5.63
N PHE A 12 -10.37 -3.31 4.32
CA PHE A 12 -10.34 -4.61 3.63
C PHE A 12 -8.93 -5.06 3.24
N GLU A 13 -8.10 -4.16 2.71
CA GLU A 13 -6.72 -4.45 2.29
C GLU A 13 -5.75 -4.49 3.48
N GLY A 14 -5.98 -3.63 4.47
CA GLY A 14 -5.06 -3.42 5.58
C GLY A 14 -3.83 -2.61 5.17
N LEU A 15 -3.09 -2.13 6.18
CA LEU A 15 -1.92 -1.30 6.00
C LEU A 15 -0.63 -2.12 6.15
N ARG A 16 0.26 -2.04 5.15
CA ARG A 16 1.62 -2.60 5.19
C ARG A 16 2.66 -1.49 5.00
N LEU A 17 3.33 -1.11 6.08
CA LEU A 17 4.36 -0.06 6.06
C LEU A 17 5.71 -0.53 5.49
N SER A 18 5.90 -1.84 5.37
CA SER A 18 7.10 -2.44 4.79
C SER A 18 6.73 -3.16 3.51
N ALA A 19 7.57 -3.02 2.48
CA ALA A 19 7.43 -3.74 1.24
C ALA A 19 7.46 -5.26 1.48
N TYR A 20 6.53 -5.97 0.85
CA TYR A 20 6.47 -7.42 0.87
C TYR A 20 6.32 -7.96 -0.54
N ARG A 21 6.78 -9.20 -0.76
CA ARG A 21 6.54 -9.90 -2.02
C ARG A 21 5.20 -10.61 -1.95
N CYS A 22 4.33 -10.30 -2.90
CA CYS A 22 3.13 -11.09 -3.10
C CYS A 22 3.48 -12.46 -3.71
N PRO A 23 2.55 -13.43 -3.70
CA PRO A 23 2.78 -14.75 -4.33
C PRO A 23 3.16 -14.67 -5.82
N ALA A 24 2.80 -13.58 -6.50
CA ALA A 24 3.20 -13.30 -7.88
C ALA A 24 4.63 -12.74 -8.02
N SER A 25 5.43 -12.72 -6.95
CA SER A 25 6.80 -12.19 -6.91
C SER A 25 6.94 -10.69 -7.17
N ILE A 26 5.83 -9.94 -7.10
CA ILE A 26 5.78 -8.48 -7.26
C ILE A 26 5.89 -7.80 -5.89
N TRP A 27 6.65 -6.71 -5.84
CA TRP A 27 6.78 -5.88 -4.65
C TRP A 27 5.50 -5.07 -4.42
N THR A 28 4.96 -5.21 -3.21
CA THR A 28 3.71 -4.56 -2.78
C THR A 28 3.94 -3.83 -1.46
N ILE A 29 3.37 -2.63 -1.31
CA ILE A 29 3.48 -1.80 -0.10
C ILE A 29 2.20 -0.98 0.12
N GLY A 30 1.99 -0.46 1.33
CA GLY A 30 0.84 0.37 1.68
C GLY A 30 -0.46 -0.41 1.65
N TYR A 31 -1.45 0.10 0.91
CA TYR A 31 -2.76 -0.51 0.69
C TYR A 31 -2.84 -1.24 -0.66
N GLY A 32 -1.86 -2.12 -0.93
CA GLY A 32 -1.81 -2.86 -2.19
C GLY A 32 -1.14 -2.11 -3.36
N HIS A 33 -0.36 -1.06 -3.08
CA HIS A 33 0.40 -0.36 -4.11
C HIS A 33 1.53 -1.22 -4.65
N THR A 34 1.59 -1.36 -5.96
CA THR A 34 2.63 -2.10 -6.68
C THR A 34 3.19 -1.23 -7.79
N GLY A 35 4.51 -1.23 -7.99
CA GLY A 35 5.13 -0.43 -9.02
C GLY A 35 6.64 -0.57 -9.04
N ASN A 36 7.27 0.08 -10.01
CA ASN A 36 8.73 0.15 -10.12
C ASN A 36 9.39 0.95 -8.98
N ASP A 37 8.60 1.73 -8.26
CA ASP A 37 8.97 2.49 -7.07
C ASP A 37 8.97 1.65 -5.79
N VAL A 38 8.44 0.43 -5.83
CA VAL A 38 8.42 -0.50 -4.70
C VAL A 38 9.55 -1.51 -4.83
N PHE A 39 10.46 -1.52 -3.85
CA PHE A 39 11.63 -2.39 -3.82
C PHE A 39 11.83 -3.02 -2.44
N GLU A 40 12.77 -3.96 -2.36
CA GLU A 40 13.12 -4.66 -1.12
C GLU A 40 13.51 -3.68 -0.01
N ASP A 41 13.08 -3.96 1.23
CA ASP A 41 13.32 -3.13 2.42
C ASP A 41 12.79 -1.69 2.35
N LEU A 42 11.97 -1.36 1.35
CA LEU A 42 11.28 -0.08 1.31
C LEU A 42 10.30 0.01 2.48
N GLY A 43 10.50 1.03 3.31
CA GLY A 43 9.60 1.43 4.37
C GLY A 43 8.91 2.75 4.03
N ILE A 44 7.61 2.83 4.27
CA ILE A 44 6.84 4.05 4.14
C ILE A 44 6.14 4.38 5.45
N THR A 45 5.74 5.64 5.59
CA THR A 45 4.88 6.12 6.69
C THR A 45 3.41 5.93 6.35
N GLU A 46 2.54 5.96 7.36
CA GLU A 46 1.08 5.93 7.17
C GLU A 46 0.62 7.05 6.22
N GLN A 47 1.22 8.23 6.34
CA GLN A 47 0.89 9.37 5.50
C GLN A 47 1.28 9.14 4.04
N GLN A 48 2.44 8.53 3.78
CA GLN A 48 2.83 8.12 2.43
C GLN A 48 1.91 7.02 1.88
N ALA A 49 1.51 6.04 2.70
CA ALA A 49 0.56 5.02 2.29
C ALA A 49 -0.81 5.62 1.93
N ASP A 50 -1.25 6.62 2.69
CA ASP A 50 -2.48 7.37 2.43
C ASP A 50 -2.39 8.21 1.16
N ASP A 51 -1.25 8.83 0.88
CA ASP A 51 -1.03 9.58 -0.35
C ASP A 51 -0.93 8.67 -1.59
N LEU A 52 -0.42 7.45 -1.46
CA LEU A 52 -0.44 6.43 -2.53
C LEU A 52 -1.87 5.94 -2.86
N LEU A 53 -2.82 6.04 -1.92
CA LEU A 53 -4.20 5.57 -2.09
C LEU A 53 -5.16 6.66 -2.63
N LYS A 54 -4.76 7.94 -2.59
CA LYS A 54 -5.60 9.07 -3.04
C LYS A 54 -5.74 9.16 -4.55
#